data_AF-A0A1L7XB07-F1
#
_entry.id   AF-A0A1L7XB07-F1
#
_cell.length_a   1.000
_cell.length_b   1.000
_cell.length_c   1.000
_cell.angle_alpha   90.00
_cell.angle_beta   90.00
_cell.angle_gamma   90.00
#
_symmetry.space_group_name_H-M   'P 1'
#
loop_
_entity.id
_entity.type
_entity.pdbx_description
1 polymer ?
#
loop_
_entity_poly.entity_id
_entity_poly.type
_entity_poly.pdbx_seq_one_letter_code
_entity_poly.pdbx_strand_id
1 'polypeptide(L)'
;MAPISLHIVGLDCDTPVPNVYAERGTYGDIFEALLRDAAVQTPGVPEVDLEFSSFDCVRGFLPSIEDLDRVDGIIITGSGMIPHHGLVWDVADVEKKRLQLMTMRPGSKHCLNSHKVKLPIPSYIHITNEKTELYTNHPKIHLFGSCFGHQLIAHALFSTPSHPAVVRDPKGWELGVHPITLTPAILSHFGPVLSNHSNPTQLRQQFVHADHVVLHPIPEGFHALGSSEHCALQGLWQRGRVLTYQGHAEFDRFVNGETLKVFSKAAGWEEGYLEEKLVGVEKDDDAVWAAGVMLRFFLESEVREEDEAGWEKVEQAEEEDVMARL
;
A
#
# COMPACT_ATOMS: atom_id res chain seq x y z
N MET A 1 19.97 -19.32 -13.89
CA MET A 1 20.69 -18.61 -12.79
C MET A 1 20.13 -19.13 -11.49
N ALA A 2 20.82 -19.00 -10.35
CA ALA A 2 20.21 -19.36 -9.07
C ALA A 2 19.07 -18.37 -8.76
N PRO A 3 18.00 -18.80 -8.03
CA PRO A 3 16.97 -17.89 -7.57
C PRO A 3 17.55 -16.73 -6.74
N ILE A 4 16.98 -15.54 -6.88
CA ILE A 4 17.31 -14.39 -6.03
C ILE A 4 16.53 -14.52 -4.74
N SER A 5 17.21 -14.58 -3.59
CA SER A 5 16.54 -14.56 -2.30
C SER A 5 15.96 -13.17 -2.04
N LEU A 6 14.69 -13.11 -1.62
CA LEU A 6 14.00 -11.88 -1.29
C LEU A 6 13.18 -12.08 -0.01
N HIS A 7 13.47 -11.30 1.02
CA HIS A 7 12.76 -11.34 2.30
C HIS A 7 11.90 -10.09 2.49
N ILE A 8 10.58 -10.29 2.52
CA ILE A 8 9.59 -9.23 2.70
C ILE A 8 8.85 -9.41 4.03
N VAL A 9 8.64 -8.31 4.75
CA VAL A 9 7.83 -8.26 5.97
C VAL A 9 6.51 -7.53 5.72
N GLY A 10 5.39 -8.15 6.04
CA GLY A 10 4.07 -7.51 6.12
C GLY A 10 3.78 -6.93 7.52
N LEU A 11 3.40 -5.67 7.57
CA LEU A 11 2.89 -5.00 8.77
C LEU A 11 1.37 -4.89 8.67
N ASP A 12 0.65 -5.83 9.31
CA ASP A 12 -0.81 -5.93 9.29
C ASP A 12 -1.48 -4.83 10.12
N CYS A 13 -1.70 -3.65 9.54
CA CYS A 13 -2.25 -2.46 10.21
C CYS A 13 -3.74 -2.56 10.59
N ASP A 14 -4.43 -3.63 10.21
CA ASP A 14 -5.77 -3.98 10.68
C ASP A 14 -6.01 -5.49 10.53
N THR A 15 -7.14 -5.98 11.01
CA THR A 15 -7.58 -7.35 10.73
C THR A 15 -8.61 -7.35 9.61
N PRO A 16 -8.51 -8.24 8.61
CA PRO A 16 -9.56 -8.43 7.62
C PRO A 16 -10.93 -8.66 8.24
N VAL A 17 -11.99 -8.27 7.53
CA VAL A 17 -13.38 -8.49 7.99
C VAL A 17 -13.63 -9.99 8.20
N PRO A 18 -14.55 -10.41 9.11
CA PRO A 18 -14.62 -11.80 9.57
C PRO A 18 -14.69 -12.86 8.46
N ASN A 19 -15.47 -12.61 7.40
CA ASN A 19 -15.60 -13.53 6.28
C ASN A 19 -14.30 -13.62 5.46
N VAL A 20 -13.60 -12.50 5.28
CA VAL A 20 -12.28 -12.48 4.64
C VAL A 20 -11.25 -13.18 5.51
N TYR A 21 -11.20 -12.89 6.81
CA TYR A 21 -10.24 -13.53 7.71
C TYR A 21 -10.40 -15.05 7.75
N ALA A 22 -11.65 -15.52 7.79
CA ALA A 22 -11.95 -16.95 7.81
C ALA A 22 -11.50 -17.68 6.52
N GLU A 23 -11.56 -17.00 5.38
CA GLU A 23 -11.37 -17.58 4.06
C GLU A 23 -9.95 -17.34 3.49
N ARG A 24 -9.34 -16.20 3.81
CA ARG A 24 -8.07 -15.70 3.25
C ARG A 24 -6.98 -15.47 4.29
N GLY A 25 -7.29 -15.47 5.57
CA GLY A 25 -6.33 -15.20 6.65
C GLY A 25 -6.10 -13.71 6.88
N THR A 26 -4.88 -13.35 7.24
CA THR A 26 -4.41 -11.96 7.48
C THR A 26 -4.20 -11.21 6.17
N TYR A 27 -3.99 -9.89 6.22
CA TYR A 27 -3.58 -9.14 5.02
C TYR A 27 -2.19 -9.59 4.53
N GLY A 28 -1.27 -9.93 5.44
CA GLY A 28 0.00 -10.54 5.11
C GLY A 28 -0.14 -11.83 4.31
N ASP A 29 -1.05 -12.73 4.70
CA ASP A 29 -1.33 -13.97 3.96
C ASP A 29 -1.83 -13.67 2.52
N ILE A 30 -2.66 -12.64 2.36
CA ILE A 30 -3.19 -12.20 1.08
C ILE A 30 -2.09 -11.61 0.18
N PHE A 31 -1.23 -10.74 0.73
CA PHE A 31 -0.08 -10.19 0.01
C PHE A 31 0.92 -11.26 -0.38
N GLU A 32 1.24 -12.20 0.51
CA GLU A 32 2.14 -13.31 0.21
C GLU A 32 1.60 -14.12 -0.97
N ALA A 33 0.32 -14.49 -0.95
CA ALA A 33 -0.31 -15.23 -2.04
C ALA A 33 -0.22 -14.47 -3.37
N LEU A 34 -0.55 -13.17 -3.36
CA LEU A 34 -0.46 -12.31 -4.56
C LEU A 34 0.97 -12.24 -5.12
N LEU A 35 1.97 -12.03 -4.26
CA LEU A 35 3.36 -11.90 -4.69
C LEU A 35 3.92 -13.23 -5.21
N ARG A 36 3.56 -14.36 -4.60
CA ARG A 36 3.92 -15.69 -5.12
C ARG A 36 3.30 -15.95 -6.49
N ASP A 37 2.05 -15.55 -6.69
CA ASP A 37 1.38 -15.67 -7.99
C ASP A 37 2.05 -14.79 -9.05
N ALA A 38 2.34 -13.53 -8.72
CA ALA A 38 3.02 -12.59 -9.59
C ALA A 38 4.45 -13.03 -9.94
N ALA A 39 5.17 -13.68 -9.03
CA ALA A 39 6.52 -14.19 -9.28
C ALA A 39 6.53 -15.28 -10.37
N VAL A 40 5.43 -16.02 -10.52
CA VAL A 40 5.27 -17.04 -11.56
C VAL A 40 4.77 -16.43 -12.87
N GLN A 41 3.83 -15.49 -12.79
CA GLN A 41 3.10 -14.99 -13.96
C GLN A 41 3.74 -13.77 -14.63
N THR A 42 4.55 -12.98 -13.93
CA THR A 42 5.05 -11.70 -14.45
C THR A 42 6.25 -11.91 -15.38
N PRO A 43 6.14 -11.56 -16.69
CA PRO A 43 7.27 -11.67 -17.60
C PRO A 43 8.43 -10.76 -17.19
N GLY A 44 9.65 -11.29 -17.26
CA GLY A 44 10.88 -10.54 -16.99
C GLY A 44 11.24 -10.38 -15.52
N VAL A 45 10.38 -10.82 -14.58
CA VAL A 45 10.78 -10.97 -13.18
C VAL A 45 11.71 -12.20 -13.08
N PRO A 46 12.91 -12.07 -12.48
CA PRO A 46 13.79 -13.21 -12.28
C PRO A 46 13.16 -14.23 -11.32
N GLU A 47 13.65 -15.46 -11.35
CA GLU A 47 13.23 -16.47 -10.36
C GLU A 47 13.61 -15.99 -8.95
N VAL A 48 12.62 -15.89 -8.05
CA VAL A 48 12.77 -15.35 -6.70
C VAL A 48 12.43 -16.44 -5.68
N ASP A 49 13.31 -16.62 -4.70
CA ASP A 49 13.01 -17.39 -3.49
C ASP A 49 12.45 -16.42 -2.44
N LEU A 50 11.11 -16.30 -2.42
CA LEU A 50 10.39 -15.35 -1.57
C LEU A 50 10.18 -15.91 -0.16
N GLU A 51 10.89 -15.33 0.80
CA GLU A 51 10.60 -15.42 2.23
C GLU A 51 9.63 -14.29 2.61
N PHE A 52 8.51 -14.64 3.24
CA PHE A 52 7.53 -13.68 3.70
C PHE A 52 7.21 -13.91 5.17
N SER A 53 7.23 -12.85 5.96
CA SER A 53 6.82 -12.88 7.36
C SER A 53 5.85 -11.73 7.65
N SER A 54 4.97 -11.87 8.64
CA SER A 54 4.01 -10.83 8.99
C SER A 54 3.95 -10.55 10.49
N PHE A 55 3.64 -9.30 10.82
CA PHE A 55 3.52 -8.81 12.19
C PHE A 55 2.14 -8.20 12.42
N ASP A 56 1.44 -8.70 13.44
CA ASP A 56 0.18 -8.14 13.94
C ASP A 56 0.44 -6.89 14.82
N CYS A 57 0.84 -5.80 14.17
CA CYS A 57 -0.17 -4.78 13.91
C CYS A 57 -1.05 -4.33 15.08
N VAL A 58 -2.27 -4.82 15.02
CA VAL A 58 -3.35 -4.44 15.93
C VAL A 58 -3.02 -4.84 17.36
N ARG A 59 -2.20 -5.90 17.54
CA ARG A 59 -1.80 -6.41 18.85
C ARG A 59 -0.48 -5.84 19.38
N GLY A 60 0.17 -4.94 18.64
CA GLY A 60 1.43 -4.31 19.06
C GLY A 60 2.67 -5.15 18.78
N PHE A 61 2.57 -6.17 17.93
CA PHE A 61 3.73 -6.92 17.46
C PHE A 61 4.42 -6.18 16.30
N LEU A 62 5.70 -5.88 16.47
CA LEU A 62 6.54 -5.15 15.54
C LEU A 62 7.82 -5.93 15.27
N PRO A 63 8.45 -5.76 14.10
CA PRO A 63 9.80 -6.26 13.86
C PRO A 63 10.77 -5.62 14.84
N SER A 64 11.72 -6.43 15.32
CA SER A 64 12.88 -5.94 16.07
C SER A 64 13.94 -5.37 15.12
N ILE A 65 14.93 -4.66 15.66
CA ILE A 65 16.07 -4.15 14.88
C ILE A 65 16.81 -5.31 14.18
N GLU A 66 16.96 -6.45 14.85
CA GLU A 66 17.60 -7.64 14.27
C GLU A 66 16.80 -8.24 13.11
N ASP A 67 15.47 -8.10 13.13
CA ASP A 67 14.61 -8.48 12.00
C ASP A 67 14.84 -7.52 10.83
N LEU A 68 14.92 -6.21 11.11
CA LEU A 68 15.15 -5.18 10.08
C LEU A 68 16.50 -5.31 9.35
N ASP A 69 17.53 -5.85 10.01
CA ASP A 69 18.84 -6.07 9.37
C ASP A 69 18.84 -7.18 8.30
N ARG A 70 17.76 -7.95 8.20
CA ARG A 70 17.66 -9.16 7.35
C ARG A 70 16.56 -9.09 6.30
N VAL A 71 15.93 -7.93 6.12
CA VAL A 71 14.76 -7.77 5.24
C VAL A 71 15.12 -6.84 4.08
N ASP A 72 14.63 -7.20 2.90
CA ASP A 72 14.81 -6.41 1.70
C ASP A 72 13.67 -5.41 1.51
N GLY A 73 12.49 -5.72 2.04
CA GLY A 73 11.31 -4.88 1.91
C GLY A 73 10.27 -5.04 3.01
N ILE A 74 9.47 -3.99 3.18
CA ILE A 74 8.36 -3.93 4.13
C ILE A 74 7.09 -3.50 3.39
N ILE A 75 6.00 -4.22 3.62
CA ILE A 75 4.65 -3.89 3.17
C ILE A 75 3.85 -3.36 4.36
N ILE A 76 3.33 -2.14 4.25
CA ILE A 76 2.40 -1.54 5.21
C ILE A 76 0.99 -1.67 4.64
N THR A 77 0.13 -2.45 5.29
CA THR A 77 -1.19 -2.79 4.75
C THR A 77 -2.20 -1.66 4.94
N GLY A 78 -3.36 -1.82 4.30
CA GLY A 78 -4.54 -1.00 4.58
C GLY A 78 -5.02 -1.11 6.03
N SER A 79 -5.84 -0.15 6.45
CA SER A 79 -6.49 -0.12 7.76
C SER A 79 -7.80 0.66 7.67
N GLY A 80 -8.81 0.28 8.46
CA GLY A 80 -10.03 1.08 8.63
C GLY A 80 -9.83 2.33 9.50
N MET A 81 -8.60 2.61 9.92
CA MET A 81 -8.22 3.75 10.76
C MET A 81 -7.89 4.99 9.91
N ILE A 82 -8.07 6.18 10.47
CA ILE A 82 -7.76 7.48 9.83
C ILE A 82 -6.47 8.05 10.43
N PRO A 83 -5.49 8.52 9.63
CA PRO A 83 -4.25 9.11 10.15
C PRO A 83 -4.37 10.57 10.65
N HIS A 84 -5.59 11.14 10.77
CA HIS A 84 -5.82 12.56 11.07
C HIS A 84 -6.17 12.85 12.53
N HIS A 85 -5.56 13.95 13.00
CA HIS A 85 -5.60 14.54 14.35
C HIS A 85 -4.65 13.88 15.35
N GLY A 86 -3.56 14.60 15.63
CA GLY A 86 -2.46 14.22 16.53
C GLY A 86 -2.83 13.20 17.59
N LEU A 87 -2.39 11.95 17.37
CA LEU A 87 -2.04 10.96 18.37
C LEU A 87 -2.90 10.86 19.64
N VAL A 88 -4.22 11.05 19.53
CA VAL A 88 -5.15 10.56 20.56
C VAL A 88 -5.90 9.39 19.97
N TRP A 89 -5.22 8.24 20.03
CA TRP A 89 -5.86 6.94 19.93
C TRP A 89 -6.91 6.88 21.04
N ASP A 90 -8.18 6.76 20.68
CA ASP A 90 -9.16 6.40 21.69
C ASP A 90 -8.84 4.96 22.10
N VAL A 91 -8.22 4.81 23.27
CA VAL A 91 -7.85 3.53 23.87
C VAL A 91 -9.08 2.60 23.92
N ALA A 92 -10.28 3.17 23.98
CA ALA A 92 -11.53 2.43 23.93
C ALA A 92 -11.76 1.71 22.59
N ASP A 93 -11.41 2.28 21.44
CA ASP A 93 -11.64 1.66 20.13
C ASP A 93 -10.65 0.51 19.86
N VAL A 94 -9.39 0.68 20.28
CA VAL A 94 -8.37 -0.36 20.20
C VAL A 94 -8.69 -1.51 21.17
N GLU A 95 -9.12 -1.22 22.40
CA GLU A 95 -9.54 -2.26 23.35
C GLU A 95 -10.80 -3.01 22.90
N LYS A 96 -11.75 -2.31 22.26
CA LYS A 96 -12.98 -2.92 21.73
C LYS A 96 -12.70 -3.85 20.55
N LYS A 97 -11.84 -3.46 19.60
CA LYS A 97 -11.35 -4.35 18.52
C LYS A 97 -10.54 -5.53 19.08
N ARG A 98 -9.66 -5.28 20.06
CA ARG A 98 -8.86 -6.33 20.73
C ARG A 98 -9.73 -7.38 21.43
N LEU A 99 -10.81 -6.98 22.10
CA LEU A 99 -11.74 -7.91 22.76
C LEU A 99 -12.49 -8.79 21.77
N GLN A 100 -12.88 -8.24 20.60
CA GLN A 100 -13.50 -9.02 19.51
C GLN A 100 -12.53 -10.07 18.96
N LEU A 101 -11.26 -9.72 18.78
CA LEU A 101 -10.24 -10.59 18.18
C LEU A 101 -9.75 -11.73 19.10
N MET A 102 -9.86 -11.59 20.43
CA MET A 102 -9.52 -12.65 21.39
C MET A 102 -10.48 -13.86 21.34
N THR A 103 -11.58 -13.76 20.59
CA THR A 103 -12.55 -14.86 20.44
C THR A 103 -12.32 -15.70 19.16
N MET A 104 -11.34 -15.33 18.32
CA MET A 104 -10.99 -16.07 17.10
C MET A 104 -9.75 -16.96 17.30
N ARG A 105 -9.82 -18.21 16.80
CA ARG A 105 -8.93 -19.33 17.15
C ARG A 105 -7.46 -19.08 16.76
N PRO A 106 -6.48 -19.61 17.54
CA PRO A 106 -5.06 -19.58 17.18
C PRO A 106 -4.77 -20.64 16.09
N GLY A 107 -4.24 -20.22 14.94
CA GLY A 107 -3.95 -21.13 13.84
C GLY A 107 -2.88 -20.69 12.82
N SER A 108 -2.50 -19.42 12.74
CA SER A 108 -1.50 -18.98 11.74
C SER A 108 -0.08 -19.12 12.29
N LYS A 109 0.87 -19.44 11.40
CA LYS A 109 2.30 -19.64 11.66
C LYS A 109 2.98 -18.31 12.05
N HIS A 110 2.70 -17.80 13.24
CA HIS A 110 3.32 -16.58 13.74
C HIS A 110 4.71 -16.87 14.32
N CYS A 111 5.71 -16.08 13.94
CA CYS A 111 6.97 -15.99 14.68
C CYS A 111 6.66 -15.47 16.09
N LEU A 112 6.60 -16.37 17.07
CA LEU A 112 6.28 -16.07 18.48
C LEU A 112 7.49 -15.60 19.31
N ASN A 113 8.51 -15.03 18.67
CA ASN A 113 9.65 -14.42 19.36
C ASN A 113 9.60 -12.89 19.21
N SER A 114 8.52 -12.26 19.69
CA SER A 114 8.43 -10.81 19.82
C SER A 114 8.17 -10.43 21.27
N HIS A 115 8.92 -9.43 21.75
CA HIS A 115 8.85 -8.97 23.13
C HIS A 115 7.46 -8.36 23.38
N LYS A 116 6.76 -8.84 24.41
CA LYS A 116 5.50 -8.23 24.87
C LYS A 116 5.79 -6.86 25.46
N VAL A 117 5.66 -5.82 24.66
CA VAL A 117 5.76 -4.45 25.12
C VAL A 117 4.36 -3.97 25.51
N LYS A 118 4.17 -3.65 26.80
CA LYS A 118 2.98 -2.91 27.28
C LYS A 118 3.20 -1.44 26.94
N LEU A 119 2.51 -0.90 25.94
CA LEU A 119 2.53 0.53 25.68
C LEU A 119 1.11 1.08 25.46
N PRO A 120 0.74 2.20 26.11
CA PRO A 120 -0.35 3.04 25.64
C PRO A 120 0.15 3.72 24.37
N ILE A 121 -0.61 3.63 23.27
CA ILE A 121 -0.26 4.00 21.87
C ILE A 121 0.27 2.79 21.07
N PRO A 122 -0.34 2.40 19.93
CA PRO A 122 0.25 1.45 19.00
C PRO A 122 1.57 2.00 18.45
N SER A 123 2.66 1.32 18.78
CA SER A 123 4.06 1.66 18.46
C SER A 123 4.42 1.66 16.97
N TYR A 124 3.48 1.45 16.04
CA TYR A 124 3.72 1.60 14.59
C TYR A 124 3.98 3.04 14.20
N ILE A 125 3.46 4.00 14.97
CA ILE A 125 3.80 5.41 14.77
C ILE A 125 5.22 5.72 15.28
N HIS A 126 5.90 4.83 16.02
CA HIS A 126 7.34 4.98 16.25
C HIS A 126 8.20 4.53 15.06
N ILE A 127 7.63 3.87 14.03
CA ILE A 127 8.32 3.71 12.75
C ILE A 127 8.47 5.08 12.05
N THR A 128 7.66 6.09 12.44
CA THR A 128 7.55 7.36 11.71
C THR A 128 7.63 8.64 12.56
N ASN A 129 7.47 8.61 13.89
CA ASN A 129 7.42 9.83 14.72
C ASN A 129 8.64 10.14 15.59
N GLU A 130 9.81 9.60 15.23
CA GLU A 130 11.04 10.40 15.18
C GLU A 130 11.43 10.60 13.70
N LYS A 131 10.49 11.26 13.01
CA LYS A 131 10.39 11.63 11.58
C LYS A 131 10.57 10.57 10.51
N THR A 132 11.47 9.61 10.61
CA THR A 132 11.75 8.69 9.49
C THR A 132 12.71 7.59 9.90
N GLU A 133 12.69 7.06 11.13
CA GLU A 133 13.78 6.18 11.59
C GLU A 133 14.05 5.00 10.63
N LEU A 134 12.99 4.32 10.18
CA LEU A 134 13.12 3.29 9.15
C LEU A 134 13.54 3.86 7.79
N TYR A 135 12.91 4.97 7.36
CA TYR A 135 13.19 5.59 6.07
C TYR A 135 14.64 6.14 5.98
N THR A 136 15.19 6.66 7.07
CA THR A 136 16.49 7.35 7.16
C THR A 136 17.60 6.41 7.62
N ASN A 137 17.37 5.55 8.61
CA ASN A 137 18.43 4.70 9.19
C ASN A 137 18.56 3.34 8.49
N HIS A 138 17.54 2.92 7.74
CA HIS A 138 17.57 1.68 6.96
C HIS A 138 17.33 1.96 5.46
N PRO A 139 18.23 2.72 4.78
CA PRO A 139 18.04 3.18 3.40
C PRO A 139 17.92 2.05 2.37
N LYS A 140 18.35 0.83 2.74
CA LYS A 140 18.31 -0.37 1.89
C LYS A 140 16.96 -1.10 1.91
N ILE A 141 16.08 -0.82 2.87
CA ILE A 141 14.81 -1.55 3.02
C ILE A 141 13.72 -0.87 2.19
N HIS A 142 13.26 -1.51 1.12
CA HIS A 142 12.18 -0.98 0.28
C HIS A 142 10.86 -0.86 1.06
N LEU A 143 10.19 0.28 0.96
CA LEU A 143 8.92 0.53 1.65
C LEU A 143 7.77 0.50 0.64
N PHE A 144 6.84 -0.43 0.85
CA PHE A 144 5.59 -0.48 0.11
C PHE A 144 4.40 -0.13 1.02
N GLY A 145 3.46 0.68 0.53
CA GLY A 145 2.24 1.02 1.26
C GLY A 145 0.96 0.84 0.43
N SER A 146 -0.03 0.12 0.95
CA SER A 146 -1.36 -0.05 0.34
C SER A 146 -2.43 0.71 1.12
N CYS A 147 -3.23 1.54 0.44
CA CYS A 147 -4.33 2.35 0.98
C CYS A 147 -3.92 3.18 2.21
N PHE A 148 -4.24 2.75 3.43
CA PHE A 148 -3.75 3.39 4.66
C PHE A 148 -2.21 3.42 4.73
N GLY A 149 -1.51 2.38 4.26
CA GLY A 149 -0.05 2.36 4.19
C GLY A 149 0.52 3.45 3.28
N HIS A 150 -0.13 3.71 2.14
CA HIS A 150 0.20 4.84 1.26
C HIS A 150 0.05 6.18 1.99
N GLN A 151 -1.07 6.35 2.69
CA GLN A 151 -1.36 7.56 3.48
C GLN A 151 -0.39 7.73 4.63
N LEU A 152 -0.04 6.65 5.34
CA LEU A 152 0.87 6.69 6.48
C LEU A 152 2.29 7.08 6.04
N ILE A 153 2.78 6.50 4.94
CA ILE A 153 4.09 6.85 4.39
C ILE A 153 4.10 8.33 3.96
N ALA A 154 3.10 8.77 3.19
CA ALA A 154 3.00 10.18 2.79
C ALA A 154 2.88 11.12 3.99
N HIS A 155 2.12 10.72 5.02
CA HIS A 155 1.97 11.48 6.24
C HIS A 155 3.31 11.65 6.95
N ALA A 156 4.03 10.55 7.17
CA ALA A 156 5.32 10.53 7.85
C ALA A 156 6.38 11.39 7.15
N LEU A 157 6.47 11.27 5.83
CA LEU A 157 7.51 11.93 5.04
C LEU A 157 7.22 13.42 4.82
N PHE A 158 5.95 13.79 4.62
CA PHE A 158 5.62 15.10 4.04
C PHE A 158 4.62 15.92 4.84
N SER A 159 3.92 15.35 5.84
CA SER A 159 3.00 16.16 6.64
C SER A 159 3.74 17.13 7.54
N THR A 160 3.25 18.36 7.57
CA THR A 160 3.65 19.38 8.54
C THR A 160 2.43 19.81 9.35
N PRO A 161 2.63 20.43 10.53
CA PRO A 161 1.50 20.95 11.31
C PRO A 161 0.61 21.94 10.55
N SER A 162 1.16 22.64 9.55
CA SER A 162 0.44 23.62 8.72
C SER A 162 -0.09 23.04 7.40
N HIS A 163 0.47 21.94 6.92
CA HIS A 163 0.09 21.30 5.66
C HIS A 163 0.05 19.79 5.84
N PRO A 164 -1.12 19.21 6.18
CA PRO A 164 -1.27 17.77 6.26
C PRO A 164 -1.20 17.16 4.85
N ALA A 165 -0.37 16.13 4.67
CA ALA A 165 -0.20 15.44 3.40
C ALA A 165 -1.35 14.48 3.08
N VAL A 166 -2.18 14.15 4.06
CA VAL A 166 -3.39 13.33 3.89
C VAL A 166 -4.56 14.22 4.30
N VAL A 167 -5.72 14.07 3.68
CA VAL A 167 -6.96 14.70 4.15
C VAL A 167 -8.15 13.81 3.77
N ARG A 168 -9.32 14.10 4.36
CA ARG A 168 -10.58 13.54 3.89
C ARG A 168 -10.84 13.97 2.45
N ASP A 169 -11.13 13.02 1.57
CA ASP A 169 -11.44 13.34 0.18
C ASP A 169 -12.80 14.08 0.12
N PRO A 170 -12.85 15.32 -0.41
CA PRO A 170 -14.10 16.06 -0.55
C PRO A 170 -15.10 15.41 -1.52
N LYS A 171 -14.65 14.52 -2.40
CA LYS A 171 -15.50 13.70 -3.29
C LYS A 171 -16.08 12.47 -2.59
N GLY A 172 -15.66 12.19 -1.35
CA GLY A 172 -16.11 11.03 -0.59
C GLY A 172 -15.38 9.75 -0.99
N TRP A 173 -16.11 8.63 -0.99
CA TRP A 173 -15.52 7.30 -1.17
C TRP A 173 -15.23 6.96 -2.63
N GLU A 174 -14.03 6.45 -2.91
CA GLU A 174 -13.70 5.71 -4.13
C GLU A 174 -13.86 4.20 -3.85
N LEU A 175 -14.81 3.56 -4.54
CA LEU A 175 -15.23 2.18 -4.26
C LEU A 175 -15.31 1.35 -5.54
N GLY A 176 -14.81 0.11 -5.47
CA GLY A 176 -14.81 -0.84 -6.59
C GLY A 176 -13.64 -0.61 -7.55
N VAL A 177 -13.71 -1.20 -8.75
CA VAL A 177 -12.59 -1.10 -9.70
C VAL A 177 -12.66 0.18 -10.52
N HIS A 178 -11.55 0.93 -10.52
CA HIS A 178 -11.35 2.14 -11.33
C HIS A 178 -10.00 2.12 -12.05
N PRO A 179 -9.90 2.76 -13.23
CA PRO A 179 -8.63 2.93 -13.91
C PRO A 179 -7.82 4.10 -13.33
N ILE A 180 -6.52 3.87 -13.15
CA ILE A 180 -5.49 4.86 -12.88
C ILE A 180 -4.78 5.12 -14.20
N THR A 181 -4.72 6.36 -14.65
CA THR A 181 -3.84 6.76 -15.75
C THR A 181 -2.43 6.92 -15.19
N LEU A 182 -1.53 6.02 -15.59
CA LEU A 182 -0.15 5.99 -15.10
C LEU A 182 0.66 7.15 -15.70
N THR A 183 1.60 7.67 -14.91
CA THR A 183 2.52 8.72 -15.38
C THR A 183 3.55 8.16 -16.37
N PRO A 184 4.14 9.02 -17.22
CA PRO A 184 5.26 8.65 -18.09
C PRO A 184 6.42 8.02 -17.33
N ALA A 185 6.78 8.54 -16.15
CA ALA A 185 7.80 7.96 -15.28
C ALA A 185 7.57 6.47 -14.97
N ILE A 186 6.34 6.11 -14.57
CA ILE A 186 5.98 4.72 -14.25
C ILE A 186 6.00 3.84 -15.50
N LEU A 187 5.43 4.32 -16.62
CA LEU A 187 5.37 3.56 -17.87
C LEU A 187 6.76 3.35 -18.48
N SER A 188 7.65 4.33 -18.36
CA SER A 188 9.03 4.25 -18.82
C SER A 188 9.81 3.19 -18.03
N HIS A 189 9.61 3.13 -16.72
CA HIS A 189 10.38 2.27 -15.83
C HIS A 189 9.83 0.84 -15.74
N PHE A 190 8.52 0.70 -15.53
CA PHE A 190 7.88 -0.60 -15.31
C PHE A 190 7.23 -1.18 -16.57
N GLY A 191 7.16 -0.40 -17.65
CA GLY A 191 6.53 -0.78 -18.90
C GLY A 191 5.01 -0.59 -18.92
N PRO A 192 4.35 -0.93 -20.04
CA PRO A 192 2.90 -0.83 -20.18
C PRO A 192 2.14 -1.88 -19.35
N VAL A 193 0.88 -1.57 -19.05
CA VAL A 193 -0.08 -2.47 -18.38
C VAL A 193 -0.57 -3.52 -19.38
N LEU A 194 0.22 -4.59 -19.54
CA LEU A 194 -0.02 -5.61 -20.56
C LEU A 194 -1.32 -6.40 -20.35
N SER A 195 -1.88 -6.43 -19.14
CA SER A 195 -3.18 -7.05 -18.85
C SER A 195 -4.37 -6.19 -19.28
N ASN A 196 -4.18 -4.89 -19.52
CA ASN A 196 -5.18 -3.97 -20.06
C ASN A 196 -4.94 -3.70 -21.54
N HIS A 197 -5.30 -4.67 -22.39
CA HIS A 197 -5.03 -4.63 -23.83
C HIS A 197 -5.68 -3.43 -24.54
N SER A 198 -6.82 -2.96 -24.03
CA SER A 198 -7.55 -1.82 -24.60
C SER A 198 -6.90 -0.48 -24.25
N ASN A 199 -6.23 -0.39 -23.10
CA ASN A 199 -5.59 0.84 -22.67
C ASN A 199 -4.33 0.54 -21.84
N PRO A 200 -3.18 0.28 -22.50
CA PRO A 200 -1.96 -0.17 -21.82
C PRO A 200 -1.27 0.93 -20.99
N THR A 201 -1.81 2.15 -20.96
CA THR A 201 -1.35 3.23 -20.07
C THR A 201 -2.21 3.33 -18.80
N GLN A 202 -3.24 2.49 -18.65
CA GLN A 202 -4.14 2.49 -17.51
C GLN A 202 -4.06 1.20 -16.69
N LEU A 203 -3.84 1.37 -15.39
CA LEU A 203 -3.87 0.32 -14.38
C LEU A 203 -5.25 0.27 -13.72
N ARG A 204 -5.97 -0.86 -13.77
CA ARG A 204 -7.23 -1.03 -13.05
C ARG A 204 -6.97 -1.68 -11.68
N GLN A 205 -7.48 -1.07 -10.62
CA GLN A 205 -7.32 -1.58 -9.25
C GLN A 205 -8.64 -1.49 -8.46
N GLN A 206 -8.77 -2.34 -7.45
CA GLN A 206 -9.84 -2.29 -6.47
C GLN A 206 -9.62 -1.12 -5.50
N PHE A 207 -10.65 -0.31 -5.25
CA PHE A 207 -10.60 0.79 -4.30
C PHE A 207 -11.60 0.61 -3.16
N VAL A 208 -11.17 1.03 -1.97
CA VAL A 208 -12.01 1.25 -0.79
C VAL A 208 -11.35 2.26 0.14
N HIS A 209 -11.45 3.54 -0.19
CA HIS A 209 -10.94 4.62 0.65
C HIS A 209 -11.81 5.87 0.55
N ALA A 210 -11.69 6.75 1.55
CA ALA A 210 -12.30 8.07 1.51
C ALA A 210 -11.39 9.18 2.04
N ASP A 211 -10.15 8.83 2.38
CA ASP A 211 -9.07 9.79 2.60
C ASP A 211 -8.10 9.66 1.42
N HIS A 212 -7.41 10.75 1.11
CA HIS A 212 -6.45 10.78 0.01
C HIS A 212 -5.18 11.55 0.37
N VAL A 213 -4.11 11.31 -0.39
CA VAL A 213 -2.86 12.06 -0.27
C VAL A 213 -2.93 13.31 -1.16
N VAL A 214 -2.56 14.46 -0.59
CA VAL A 214 -2.49 15.76 -1.28
C VAL A 214 -1.05 16.26 -1.22
N LEU A 215 -0.32 15.99 -2.31
CA LEU A 215 1.05 16.48 -2.52
C LEU A 215 1.11 17.15 -3.88
N HIS A 216 1.20 18.48 -3.88
CA HIS A 216 1.46 19.26 -5.09
C HIS A 216 2.32 20.48 -4.71
N PRO A 217 3.51 20.66 -5.34
CA PRO A 217 4.18 19.72 -6.26
C PRO A 217 4.52 18.37 -5.60
N ILE A 218 4.75 17.35 -6.43
CA ILE A 218 5.33 16.10 -5.96
C ILE A 218 6.74 16.43 -5.42
N PRO A 219 7.11 15.95 -4.22
CA PRO A 219 8.43 16.21 -3.64
C PRO A 219 9.58 15.72 -4.52
N GLU A 220 10.72 16.41 -4.47
CA GLU A 220 11.94 16.06 -5.20
C GLU A 220 12.35 14.61 -4.95
N GLY A 221 12.73 13.90 -6.02
CA GLY A 221 13.10 12.48 -5.99
C GLY A 221 11.91 11.51 -5.93
N PHE A 222 10.67 12.00 -5.92
CA PHE A 222 9.46 11.19 -6.02
C PHE A 222 8.75 11.46 -7.34
N HIS A 223 8.09 10.43 -7.86
CA HIS A 223 7.17 10.51 -8.99
C HIS A 223 5.78 10.08 -8.54
N ALA A 224 4.75 10.73 -9.08
CA ALA A 224 3.38 10.26 -8.93
C ALA A 224 3.20 8.94 -9.68
N LEU A 225 2.49 7.99 -9.09
CA LEU A 225 2.11 6.76 -9.79
C LEU A 225 1.18 7.06 -10.97
N GLY A 226 0.19 7.92 -10.72
CA GLY A 226 -0.88 8.24 -11.64
C GLY A 226 -2.08 8.83 -10.93
N SER A 227 -3.16 9.04 -11.67
CA SER A 227 -4.42 9.63 -11.19
C SER A 227 -5.64 8.89 -11.73
N SER A 228 -6.75 8.95 -11.00
CA SER A 228 -8.07 8.54 -11.48
C SER A 228 -8.98 9.76 -11.63
N GLU A 229 -10.21 9.57 -12.12
CA GLU A 229 -11.24 10.62 -12.14
C GLU A 229 -11.56 11.13 -10.71
N HIS A 230 -11.45 10.25 -9.72
CA HIS A 230 -11.75 10.55 -8.32
C HIS A 230 -10.53 11.15 -7.61
N CYS A 231 -9.38 10.47 -7.61
CA CYS A 231 -8.21 10.87 -6.85
C CYS A 231 -7.06 11.36 -7.75
N ALA A 232 -6.49 12.52 -7.42
CA ALA A 232 -5.40 13.13 -8.18
C ALA A 232 -4.04 12.43 -8.00
N LEU A 233 -3.86 11.68 -6.92
CA LEU A 233 -2.62 10.98 -6.60
C LEU A 233 -2.93 9.58 -6.08
N GLN A 234 -2.78 8.59 -6.95
CA GLN A 234 -3.09 7.18 -6.65
C GLN A 234 -1.90 6.40 -6.10
N GLY A 235 -0.76 7.07 -5.91
CA GLY A 235 0.46 6.46 -5.41
C GLY A 235 1.69 7.34 -5.61
N LEU A 236 2.77 6.98 -4.95
CA LEU A 236 4.08 7.60 -5.03
C LEU A 236 5.10 6.52 -5.36
N TRP A 237 6.14 6.90 -6.09
CA TRP A 237 7.28 6.06 -6.36
C TRP A 237 8.57 6.85 -6.23
N GLN A 238 9.49 6.32 -5.45
CA GLN A 238 10.89 6.71 -5.37
C GLN A 238 11.71 5.45 -5.58
N ARG A 239 12.47 5.43 -6.67
CA ARG A 239 13.24 4.27 -7.11
C ARG A 239 14.12 3.70 -5.98
N GLY A 240 14.03 2.39 -5.77
CA GLY A 240 14.79 1.66 -4.76
C GLY A 240 14.43 1.98 -3.30
N ARG A 241 13.37 2.77 -3.05
CA ARG A 241 13.06 3.25 -1.71
C ARG A 241 11.59 3.16 -1.33
N VAL A 242 10.69 3.76 -2.11
CA VAL A 242 9.26 3.85 -1.77
C VAL A 242 8.42 3.53 -2.99
N LEU A 243 7.41 2.68 -2.82
CA LEU A 243 6.32 2.51 -3.79
C LEU A 243 5.01 2.44 -3.01
N THR A 244 3.98 3.13 -3.45
CA THR A 244 2.71 3.06 -2.72
C THR A 244 1.53 3.03 -3.67
N TYR A 245 0.47 2.30 -3.31
CA TYR A 245 -0.81 2.31 -3.99
C TYR A 245 -1.89 2.81 -3.04
N GLN A 246 -2.72 3.75 -3.50
CA GLN A 246 -3.94 4.13 -2.80
C GLN A 246 -5.03 3.04 -2.95
N GLY A 247 -5.01 2.30 -4.07
CA GLY A 247 -5.83 1.12 -4.31
C GLY A 247 -5.22 -0.16 -3.73
N HIS A 248 -6.01 -1.23 -3.79
CA HIS A 248 -5.68 -2.55 -3.24
C HIS A 248 -5.41 -3.54 -4.38
N ALA A 249 -4.14 -3.78 -4.70
CA ALA A 249 -3.76 -4.84 -5.63
C ALA A 249 -4.02 -6.23 -5.03
N GLU A 250 -4.01 -6.31 -3.69
CA GLU A 250 -4.20 -7.54 -2.92
C GLU A 250 -5.66 -7.93 -2.74
N PHE A 251 -6.61 -7.06 -3.10
CA PHE A 251 -8.02 -7.38 -2.98
C PHE A 251 -8.52 -8.06 -4.26
N ASP A 252 -9.04 -9.28 -4.13
CA ASP A 252 -9.91 -9.86 -5.14
C ASP A 252 -11.37 -9.36 -4.94
N ARG A 253 -12.25 -9.78 -5.85
CA ARG A 253 -13.68 -9.42 -5.80
C ARG A 253 -14.35 -9.83 -4.48
N PHE A 254 -13.97 -10.98 -3.93
CA PHE A 254 -14.51 -11.47 -2.67
C PHE A 254 -14.04 -10.60 -1.50
N VAL A 255 -12.74 -10.31 -1.42
CA VAL A 255 -12.17 -9.49 -0.35
C VAL A 255 -12.78 -8.09 -0.34
N ASN A 256 -12.83 -7.42 -1.50
CA ASN A 256 -13.40 -6.08 -1.55
C ASN A 256 -14.92 -6.10 -1.31
N GLY A 257 -15.64 -7.06 -1.88
CA GLY A 257 -17.08 -7.19 -1.72
C GLY A 257 -17.51 -7.42 -0.27
N GLU A 258 -16.83 -8.30 0.47
CA GLU A 258 -17.10 -8.51 1.90
C GLU A 258 -16.72 -7.29 2.73
N THR A 259 -15.63 -6.60 2.37
CA THR A 259 -15.21 -5.35 3.03
C THR A 259 -16.26 -4.25 2.87
N LEU A 260 -16.77 -4.02 1.66
CA LEU A 260 -17.81 -3.03 1.38
C LEU A 260 -19.10 -3.32 2.17
N LYS A 261 -19.50 -4.59 2.33
CA LYS A 261 -20.69 -4.95 3.12
C LYS A 261 -20.57 -4.58 4.60
N VAL A 262 -19.37 -4.65 5.16
CA VAL A 262 -19.10 -4.22 6.55
C VAL A 262 -18.99 -2.70 6.63
N PHE A 263 -18.26 -2.08 5.71
CA PHE A 263 -18.01 -0.64 5.70
C PHE A 263 -19.29 0.15 5.44
N SER A 264 -20.18 -0.33 4.58
CA SER A 264 -21.51 0.24 4.35
C SER A 264 -22.28 0.47 5.64
N LYS A 265 -22.28 -0.52 6.54
CA LYS A 265 -22.96 -0.40 7.84
C LYS A 265 -22.31 0.63 8.73
N ALA A 266 -20.98 0.69 8.75
CA ALA A 266 -20.24 1.64 9.56
C ALA A 266 -20.35 3.08 9.05
N ALA A 267 -20.35 3.25 7.73
CA ALA A 267 -20.43 4.54 7.04
C ALA A 267 -21.87 5.03 6.83
N GLY A 268 -22.87 4.19 7.10
CA GLY A 268 -24.29 4.52 6.94
C GLY A 268 -24.70 4.69 5.48
N TRP A 269 -24.14 3.89 4.57
CA TRP A 269 -24.54 3.93 3.15
C TRP A 269 -25.93 3.33 2.95
N GLU A 270 -26.72 3.98 2.10
CA GLU A 270 -27.99 3.46 1.62
C GLU A 270 -27.78 2.12 0.87
N GLU A 271 -28.76 1.22 0.96
CA GLU A 271 -28.67 -0.13 0.37
C GLU A 271 -28.42 -0.08 -1.14
N GLY A 272 -29.14 0.78 -1.86
CA GLY A 272 -28.95 0.94 -3.31
C GLY A 272 -27.56 1.48 -3.69
N TYR A 273 -26.93 2.27 -2.83
CA TYR A 273 -25.54 2.72 -3.06
C TYR A 273 -24.57 1.56 -2.90
N LEU A 274 -24.73 0.72 -1.87
CA LEU A 274 -23.91 -0.49 -1.71
C LEU A 274 -24.07 -1.44 -2.90
N GLU A 275 -25.30 -1.70 -3.34
CA GLU A 275 -25.58 -2.57 -4.49
C GLU A 275 -24.87 -2.09 -5.75
N GLU A 276 -24.94 -0.78 -6.06
CA GLU A 276 -24.23 -0.17 -7.18
C GLU A 276 -22.71 -0.39 -7.07
N LYS A 277 -22.14 -0.20 -5.88
CA LYS A 277 -20.69 -0.35 -5.67
C LYS A 277 -20.24 -1.81 -5.73
N LEU A 278 -21.06 -2.76 -5.28
CA LEU A 278 -20.78 -4.19 -5.43
C LEU A 278 -20.74 -4.61 -6.91
N VAL A 279 -21.55 -4.01 -7.79
CA VAL A 279 -21.41 -4.22 -9.24
C VAL A 279 -20.05 -3.69 -9.74
N GLY A 280 -19.57 -2.58 -9.19
CA GLY A 280 -18.24 -2.03 -9.50
C GLY A 280 -17.06 -2.91 -9.07
N VAL A 281 -17.21 -3.70 -8.01
CA VAL A 281 -16.20 -4.66 -7.53
C VAL A 281 -16.01 -5.83 -8.51
N GLU A 282 -17.05 -6.21 -9.25
CA GLU A 282 -17.04 -7.37 -10.16
C GLU A 282 -16.33 -7.12 -11.50
N LYS A 283 -15.88 -5.88 -11.75
CA LYS A 283 -15.11 -5.56 -12.95
C LYS A 283 -13.72 -6.24 -12.92
N ASP A 284 -13.11 -6.35 -14.09
CA ASP A 284 -11.74 -6.86 -14.21
C ASP A 284 -10.72 -5.81 -13.73
N ASP A 285 -9.76 -6.27 -12.93
CA ASP A 285 -8.61 -5.52 -12.46
C ASP A 285 -7.29 -6.05 -13.06
N ASP A 286 -6.18 -5.44 -12.68
CA ASP A 286 -4.83 -5.77 -13.16
C ASP A 286 -3.90 -6.15 -11.98
N ALA A 287 -4.45 -6.86 -10.98
CA ALA A 287 -3.78 -7.20 -9.72
C ALA A 287 -2.39 -7.87 -9.91
N VAL A 288 -2.30 -8.86 -10.80
CA VAL A 288 -1.03 -9.57 -11.07
C VAL A 288 0.01 -8.63 -11.69
N TRP A 289 -0.39 -7.70 -12.57
CA TRP A 289 0.54 -6.73 -13.13
C TRP A 289 1.04 -5.76 -12.06
N ALA A 290 0.14 -5.26 -11.20
CA ALA A 290 0.50 -4.39 -10.08
C ALA A 290 1.45 -5.09 -9.09
N ALA A 291 1.20 -6.36 -8.77
CA ALA A 291 2.11 -7.18 -7.96
C ALA A 291 3.45 -7.44 -8.66
N GLY A 292 3.45 -7.59 -9.99
CA GLY A 292 4.67 -7.65 -10.79
C GLY A 292 5.50 -6.37 -10.70
N VAL A 293 4.86 -5.21 -10.63
CA VAL A 293 5.53 -3.93 -10.32
C VAL A 293 6.11 -3.95 -8.91
N MET A 294 5.37 -4.44 -7.91
CA MET A 294 5.89 -4.58 -6.54
C MET A 294 7.14 -5.46 -6.49
N LEU A 295 7.13 -6.62 -7.16
CA LEU A 295 8.30 -7.50 -7.20
C LEU A 295 9.49 -6.85 -7.88
N ARG A 296 9.29 -6.17 -9.02
CA ARG A 296 10.36 -5.42 -9.69
C ARG A 296 10.90 -4.32 -8.79
N PHE A 297 10.03 -3.61 -8.08
CA PHE A 297 10.41 -2.59 -7.10
C PHE A 297 11.27 -3.16 -5.97
N PHE A 298 10.88 -4.29 -5.36
CA PHE A 298 11.66 -4.93 -4.31
C PHE A 298 13.02 -5.47 -4.78
N LEU A 299 13.20 -5.64 -6.09
CA LEU A 299 14.44 -6.06 -6.72
C LEU A 299 15.25 -4.89 -7.28
N GLU A 300 14.78 -3.65 -7.12
CA GLU A 300 15.52 -2.47 -7.54
C GLU A 300 16.82 -2.34 -6.75
N SER A 301 17.88 -1.90 -7.42
CA SER A 301 19.08 -1.43 -6.74
C SER A 301 18.96 0.07 -6.46
N GLU A 302 19.69 0.56 -5.46
CA GLU A 302 19.86 1.99 -5.23
C GLU A 302 20.28 2.72 -6.53
N VAL A 303 19.74 3.93 -6.71
CA VAL A 303 20.06 4.82 -7.83
C VAL A 303 21.53 5.23 -7.70
N ARG A 304 22.33 5.01 -8.76
CA ARG A 304 23.68 5.59 -8.85
C ARG A 304 23.55 7.01 -9.38
N GLU A 305 24.44 7.94 -8.98
CA GLU A 305 24.42 9.35 -9.45
C GLU A 305 24.34 9.49 -10.98
N GLU A 306 24.82 8.50 -11.74
CA GLU A 306 24.76 8.46 -13.21
C GLU A 306 23.35 8.24 -13.78
N ASP A 307 22.45 7.60 -13.01
CA ASP A 307 21.07 7.30 -13.42
C ASP A 307 20.16 8.55 -13.28
N GLU A 308 20.47 9.47 -12.35
CA GLU A 308 19.69 10.71 -12.11
C GLU A 308 19.67 11.64 -13.34
N ALA A 309 20.79 11.73 -14.07
CA ALA A 309 20.88 12.54 -15.29
C ALA A 309 19.95 12.06 -16.43
N GLY A 310 19.48 10.81 -16.37
CA GLY A 310 18.45 10.28 -17.26
C GLY A 310 17.04 10.74 -16.87
N TRP A 311 16.78 10.88 -15.57
CA TRP A 311 15.50 11.29 -14.99
C TRP A 311 15.22 12.78 -15.16
N GLU A 312 16.23 13.64 -15.01
CA GLU A 312 16.10 15.09 -15.25
C GLU A 312 15.55 15.41 -16.66
N LYS A 313 15.88 14.57 -17.66
CA LYS A 313 15.36 14.73 -19.03
C LYS A 313 13.90 14.32 -19.17
N VAL A 314 13.42 13.38 -18.36
CA VAL A 314 12.01 12.96 -18.34
C VAL A 314 11.17 14.01 -17.63
N GLU A 315 11.64 14.53 -16.49
CA GLU A 315 10.97 15.60 -15.75
C GLU A 315 10.85 16.89 -16.58
N GLN A 316 11.91 17.28 -17.30
CA GLN A 316 11.85 18.42 -18.24
C GLN A 316 10.80 18.21 -19.34
N ALA A 317 10.67 16.99 -19.87
CA ALA A 317 9.65 16.67 -20.87
C ALA A 317 8.22 16.68 -20.27
N GLU A 318 8.06 16.30 -19.00
CA GLU A 318 6.78 16.37 -18.29
C GLU A 318 6.37 17.82 -18.01
N GLU A 319 7.28 18.68 -17.56
CA GLU A 319 7.00 20.12 -17.39
C GLU A 319 6.60 20.76 -18.73
N GLU A 320 7.27 20.41 -19.83
CA GLU A 320 6.93 20.91 -21.16
C GLU A 320 5.55 20.43 -21.65
N ASP A 321 5.18 19.16 -21.45
CA ASP A 321 3.87 18.62 -21.85
C ASP A 321 2.72 19.18 -20.98
N VAL A 322 2.95 19.36 -19.68
CA VAL A 322 1.98 20.01 -18.77
C VAL A 322 1.78 21.47 -19.18
N MET A 323 2.84 22.22 -19.47
CA MET A 323 2.76 23.61 -19.92
C MET A 323 2.13 23.75 -21.31
N ALA A 324 2.24 22.75 -22.17
CA ALA A 324 1.60 22.73 -23.48
C ALA A 324 0.08 22.45 -23.42
N ARG A 325 -0.43 21.93 -22.30
CA ARG A 325 -1.85 21.61 -22.08
C ARG A 325 -2.62 22.67 -21.28
N LEU A 326 -1.93 23.72 -20.82
CA LEU A 326 -2.51 24.91 -20.17
C LEU A 326 -2.72 26.05 -21.19
#